data_AF-J9G3R7-F1
#
_entry.id   AF-J9G3R7-F1
#
_cell.length_a   1.000
_cell.length_b   1.000
_cell.length_c   1.000
_cell.angle_alpha   90.00
_cell.angle_beta   90.00
_cell.angle_gamma   90.00
#
_symmetry.space_group_name_H-M   'P 1'
#
loop_
_entity.id
_entity.type
_entity.pdbx_description
1 polymer ?
#
loop_
_entity_poly.entity_id
_entity_poly.type
_entity_poly.pdbx_seq_one_letter_code
_entity_poly.pdbx_strand_id
1 'polypeptide(L)' 'MRVKNLIILLSLPLLAAITSCTSYKNVPYLQNPQVVNDLETELELYDAKIMPKDLLSITVNTTDPQAAAPFNLTVQ' A
#
# COMPACT_ATOMS: atom_id res chain seq x y z
N MET A 1 45.57 30.40 3.13
CA MET A 1 44.75 29.58 4.05
C MET A 1 45.35 28.17 4.07
N ARG A 2 45.78 27.67 5.23
CA ARG A 2 46.49 26.37 5.32
C ARG A 2 45.57 25.24 4.86
N VAL A 3 46.10 24.29 4.09
CA VAL A 3 45.37 23.15 3.49
C VAL A 3 44.44 22.44 4.48
N LYS A 4 44.85 22.38 5.74
CA LYS A 4 44.06 21.83 6.86
C LYS A 4 42.69 22.51 7.03
N ASN A 5 42.60 23.83 6.82
CA ASN A 5 41.36 24.58 6.92
C ASN A 5 40.45 24.34 5.70
N LEU A 6 41.02 24.09 4.52
CA LEU A 6 40.25 23.77 3.31
C LEU A 6 39.62 22.37 3.40
N ILE A 7 40.35 21.40 3.96
CA ILE A 7 39.86 20.04 4.21
C ILE A 7 38.68 20.06 5.18
N ILE A 8 38.76 20.83 6.27
CA ILE A 8 37.67 20.96 7.24
C ILE A 8 36.42 21.55 6.58
N LEU A 9 36.59 22.60 5.77
CA LEU A 9 35.50 23.32 5.09
C LEU A 9 34.79 22.45 4.05
N LEU A 10 35.53 21.53 3.39
CA LEU A 10 34.97 20.59 2.42
C LEU A 10 34.33 19.35 3.09
N SER A 11 34.82 18.92 4.26
CA SER A 11 34.29 17.74 4.96
C SER A 11 32.93 17.96 5.62
N LEU A 12 32.67 19.19 6.10
CA LEU A 12 31.46 19.52 6.86
C LEU A 12 30.14 19.35 6.06
N PRO A 13 30.02 19.83 4.81
CA PRO A 13 28.81 19.61 4.00
C PRO A 13 28.65 18.14 3.59
N LEU A 14 29.74 17.38 3.47
CA LEU A 14 29.70 15.97 3.10
C LEU A 14 29.09 15.11 4.23
N LEU A 15 29.39 15.42 5.49
CA LEU A 15 28.78 14.76 6.65
C LEU A 15 27.27 15.06 6.75
N ALA A 16 26.86 16.31 6.47
CA ALA A 16 25.45 16.69 6.50
C ALA A 16 24.62 15.95 5.43
N ALA A 17 25.18 15.75 4.24
CA ALA A 17 24.51 15.04 3.13
C ALA A 17 24.24 13.55 3.42
N ILE A 18 25.01 12.91 4.30
CA ILE A 18 24.82 11.49 4.65
C ILE A 18 23.67 11.31 5.66
N THR A 19 23.38 12.33 6.47
CA THR A 19 22.32 12.27 7.50
C THR A 19 20.92 12.57 6.98
N SER A 20 20.77 13.15 5.77
CA SER A 20 19.47 13.53 5.22
C SER A 20 18.68 12.38 4.57
N CYS A 21 19.24 11.18 4.47
CA CYS A 21 18.56 10.02 3.92
C CYS A 21 18.00 9.13 5.04
N THR A 22 17.02 9.63 5.80
CA THR A 22 16.28 8.81 6.74
C THR A 22 14.99 8.35 6.07
N SER A 23 14.97 7.13 5.54
CA SER A 23 13.72 6.47 5.17
C SER A 23 12.84 6.35 6.42
N TYR A 24 11.59 6.82 6.34
CA TYR A 24 10.64 6.75 7.45
C TYR A 24 10.35 5.28 7.78
N LYS A 25 11.07 4.74 8.76
CA LYS A 25 10.88 3.36 9.21
C LYS A 25 9.58 3.17 9.99
N ASN A 26 9.14 4.21 10.70
CA ASN A 26 7.94 4.20 11.54
C ASN A 26 6.75 4.83 10.81
N VAL A 27 6.18 4.12 9.84
CA VAL A 27 4.88 4.45 9.26
C VAL A 27 3.76 3.99 10.22
N PRO A 28 2.67 4.75 10.41
CA PRO A 28 1.59 4.36 11.36
C PRO A 28 0.96 2.98 11.08
N TYR A 29 1.10 2.46 9.87
CA TYR A 29 0.59 1.16 9.42
C TYR A 29 1.76 0.25 9.00
N LEU A 30 1.56 -1.07 9.07
CA LEU A 30 2.54 -2.10 8.63
C LEU A 30 3.85 -2.17 9.44
N GLN A 31 3.77 -1.84 10.72
CA GLN A 31 4.88 -2.07 11.65
C GLN A 31 5.02 -3.58 11.95
N ASN A 32 6.25 -4.10 11.92
CA ASN A 32 6.59 -5.49 12.25
C ASN A 32 5.98 -6.55 11.30
N PRO A 33 6.38 -6.57 10.01
CA PRO A 33 5.86 -7.54 9.05
C PRO A 33 6.16 -8.99 9.43
N GLN A 34 7.22 -9.26 10.18
CA GLN A 34 7.56 -10.61 10.65
C GLN A 34 6.45 -11.16 11.55
N VAL A 35 5.92 -10.34 12.46
CA VAL A 35 4.82 -10.71 13.37
C VAL A 35 3.55 -11.05 12.59
N VAL A 36 3.31 -10.43 11.44
CA VAL A 36 2.14 -10.70 10.60
C VAL A 36 2.34 -11.95 9.73
N ASN A 37 3.57 -12.21 9.27
CA ASN A 37 3.87 -13.35 8.40
C ASN A 37 4.10 -14.66 9.18
N ASP A 38 4.60 -14.59 10.42
CA ASP A 38 4.79 -15.75 11.31
C ASP A 38 3.46 -16.25 11.90
N LEU A 39 2.38 -15.46 11.74
CA LEU A 39 1.02 -15.93 11.94
C LEU A 39 0.63 -16.77 10.71
N GLU A 40 1.14 -18.00 10.65
CA GLU A 40 0.59 -19.09 9.83
C GLU A 40 -0.80 -19.51 10.35
N THR A 41 -1.66 -18.54 10.66
CA THR A 41 -3.08 -18.80 10.80
C THR A 41 -3.53 -19.18 9.41
N GLU A 42 -3.87 -20.45 9.20
CA GLU A 42 -4.64 -20.88 8.04
C GLU A 42 -5.79 -19.88 7.88
N LEU A 43 -5.66 -18.97 6.91
CA LEU A 43 -6.66 -17.95 6.71
C LEU A 43 -7.87 -18.68 6.19
N GLU A 44 -8.81 -18.96 7.10
CA GLU A 44 -10.12 -19.44 6.72
C GLU A 44 -10.66 -18.52 5.63
N LEU A 45 -11.26 -19.12 4.61
CA LEU A 45 -11.86 -18.37 3.52
C LEU A 45 -12.82 -17.34 4.12
N TYR A 46 -12.47 -16.06 3.96
CA TYR A 46 -13.29 -14.97 4.47
C TYR A 46 -14.66 -15.02 3.80
N ASP A 47 -15.70 -15.29 4.58
CA ASP A 47 -17.06 -15.22 4.11
C ASP A 47 -17.46 -13.74 3.99
N ALA A 48 -17.43 -13.24 2.75
CA ALA A 48 -17.71 -11.85 2.45
C ALA A 48 -19.15 -11.51 2.81
N LYS A 49 -19.33 -10.79 3.91
CA LYS A 49 -20.64 -10.32 4.37
C LYS A 49 -20.92 -8.91 3.87
N ILE A 50 -22.06 -8.73 3.22
CA ILE A 50 -22.57 -7.41 2.84
C ILE A 50 -22.92 -6.62 4.10
N MET A 51 -22.35 -5.43 4.24
CA MET A 51 -22.50 -4.54 5.39
C MET A 51 -23.38 -3.33 5.06
N PRO A 52 -23.97 -2.67 6.08
CA PRO A 52 -24.69 -1.42 5.86
C PRO A 52 -23.78 -0.37 5.22
N LYS A 53 -24.29 0.31 4.19
CA LYS A 53 -23.60 1.32 3.35
C LYS A 53 -22.69 0.76 2.26
N ASP A 54 -22.62 -0.55 2.08
CA ASP A 54 -21.92 -1.11 0.93
C ASP A 54 -22.66 -0.73 -0.37
N LEU A 55 -21.88 -0.33 -1.37
CA LEU A 55 -22.37 -0.13 -2.73
C LEU A 55 -22.07 -1.39 -3.53
N LEU A 56 -23.12 -2.07 -3.97
CA LEU A 56 -23.01 -3.30 -4.74
C LEU A 56 -23.27 -3.01 -6.21
N SER A 57 -22.39 -3.52 -7.07
CA SER A 57 -22.62 -3.59 -8.52
C SER A 57 -22.69 -5.06 -8.91
N ILE A 58 -23.82 -5.47 -9.48
CA ILE A 58 -24.06 -6.85 -9.90
C ILE A 58 -24.09 -6.86 -11.43
N THR A 59 -23.30 -7.74 -12.04
CA THR A 59 -23.32 -7.98 -13.48
C THR A 59 -23.52 -9.47 -13.72
N VAL A 60 -24.59 -9.79 -14.44
CA VAL A 60 -24.91 -11.14 -14.89
C VAL A 60 -24.26 -11.35 -16.26
N ASN A 61 -23.41 -12.36 -16.37
CA ASN A 61 -22.77 -12.74 -17.63
C ASN A 61 -23.28 -14.11 -18.08
N THR A 62 -23.74 -14.20 -19.33
CA THR A 62 -24.30 -15.41 -19.94
C THR A 62 -23.82 -15.52 -21.38
N THR A 63 -23.80 -16.74 -21.90
CA THR A 63 -23.43 -16.99 -23.31
C THR A 63 -24.42 -16.35 -24.29
N ASP A 64 -25.69 -16.23 -23.90
CA ASP A 64 -26.69 -15.45 -24.60
C ASP A 64 -26.88 -14.10 -23.89
N PRO A 65 -26.43 -12.97 -24.47
CA PRO A 65 -26.58 -11.64 -23.87
C PRO A 65 -28.04 -11.23 -23.63
N GLN A 66 -28.99 -11.74 -24.43
CA GLN A 66 -30.41 -11.40 -24.27
C GLN A 66 -31.00 -11.98 -22.98
N ALA A 67 -30.46 -13.11 -22.52
CA ALA A 67 -30.87 -13.73 -21.26
C ALA A 67 -30.44 -12.91 -20.03
N ALA A 68 -29.32 -12.18 -20.11
CA ALA A 68 -28.82 -11.32 -19.02
C ALA A 68 -29.41 -9.89 -19.04
N ALA A 69 -29.94 -9.45 -20.19
CA ALA A 69 -30.52 -8.12 -20.37
C ALA A 69 -31.52 -7.68 -19.29
N PRO A 70 -32.47 -8.51 -18.80
CA PRO A 70 -33.41 -8.08 -17.76
C PRO A 70 -32.78 -7.94 -16.36
N PHE A 71 -31.58 -8.49 -16.13
CA PHE A 71 -30.91 -8.48 -14.82
C PHE A 71 -29.83 -7.42 -14.72
N ASN A 72 -29.23 -7.04 -15.85
CA ASN A 72 -28.20 -6.01 -15.89
C ASN A 72 -28.85 -4.62 -15.96
N LEU A 73 -28.63 -3.81 -14.93
CA LEU A 73 -29.05 -2.42 -14.94
C LEU A 73 -28.24 -1.65 -15.98
N THR A 74 -28.91 -1.00 -16.93
CA THR A 74 -28.28 0.02 -17.77
C THR A 74 -27.99 1.24 -16.89
N VAL A 75 -26.72 1.56 -16.66
CA VAL A 75 -26.34 2.81 -16.00
C VAL A 75 -26.85 3.95 -16.89
N GLN A 76 -27.80 4.73 -16.38
CA GLN A 76 -28.40 5.87 -17.07
C GLN A 76 -27.60 7.15 -16.83
#